data_AF-A0A8T0DPS1-F1
#
_entry.id   AF-A0A8T0DPS1-F1
#
_cell.length_a   1.000
_cell.length_b   1.000
_cell.length_c   1.000
_cell.angle_alpha   90.00
_cell.angle_beta   90.00
_cell.angle_gamma   90.00
#
_symmetry.space_group_name_H-M   'P 1'
#
loop_
_entity.id
_entity.type
_entity.pdbx_description
1 polymer ?
#
loop_
_entity_poly.entity_id
_entity_poly.type
_entity_poly.pdbx_seq_one_letter_code
_entity_poly.pdbx_strand_id
1 'polypeptide(L)'
;MAEAPNWKAEACEKRRQREREVDVERRWQKVMDRDGEGAPEWLREAALRKKAMQTKDSDVPPWMKEVKLINKELARKITEADQPDRTNARKAEAGQSAK
;
A
#
# COMPACT_ATOMS: atom_id res chain seq x y z
N MET A 1 -23.35 17.07 -29.75
CA MET A 1 -24.02 16.38 -28.63
C MET A 1 -23.10 16.51 -27.43
N ALA A 2 -23.56 17.13 -26.33
CA ALA A 2 -22.71 17.38 -25.16
C ALA A 2 -22.51 16.06 -24.39
N GLU A 3 -21.27 15.61 -24.32
CA GLU A 3 -20.85 14.43 -23.56
C GLU A 3 -21.16 14.68 -22.07
N ALA A 4 -21.97 13.82 -21.46
CA ALA A 4 -22.40 14.02 -20.09
C ALA A 4 -21.20 13.95 -19.12
N PRO A 5 -21.19 14.70 -18.01
CA PRO A 5 -20.04 14.75 -17.13
C PRO A 5 -19.76 13.38 -16.48
N ASN A 6 -18.63 12.77 -16.86
CA ASN A 6 -18.14 11.44 -16.45
C ASN A 6 -17.92 11.28 -14.92
N TRP A 7 -17.91 12.36 -14.15
CA TRP A 7 -17.58 12.33 -12.72
C TRP A 7 -18.54 11.48 -11.86
N LYS A 8 -19.82 11.33 -12.26
CA LYS A 8 -20.77 10.47 -11.53
C LYS A 8 -20.47 8.97 -11.72
N ALA A 9 -20.00 8.58 -12.90
CA ALA A 9 -19.58 7.21 -13.18
C ALA A 9 -18.28 6.88 -12.42
N GLU A 10 -17.29 7.79 -12.48
CA GLU A 10 -16.04 7.67 -11.72
C GLU A 10 -16.26 7.63 -10.20
N ALA A 11 -17.20 8.43 -9.67
CA ALA A 11 -17.54 8.40 -8.25
C ALA A 11 -18.18 7.06 -7.83
N CYS A 12 -19.03 6.48 -8.69
CA CYS A 12 -19.66 5.19 -8.44
C CYS A 12 -18.63 4.05 -8.47
N GLU A 13 -17.69 4.10 -9.42
CA GLU A 13 -16.59 3.14 -9.51
C GLU A 13 -15.64 3.23 -8.32
N LYS A 14 -15.26 4.44 -7.90
CA LYS A 14 -14.51 4.66 -6.65
C LYS A 14 -15.23 4.11 -5.43
N ARG A 15 -16.56 4.26 -5.35
CA ARG A 15 -17.35 3.73 -4.24
C ARG A 15 -17.31 2.20 -4.22
N ARG A 16 -17.52 1.58 -5.38
CA ARG A 16 -17.46 0.11 -5.55
C ARG A 16 -16.06 -0.44 -5.25
N GLN A 17 -15.01 0.29 -5.59
CA GLN A 17 -13.65 -0.09 -5.24
C GLN A 17 -13.39 0.00 -3.74
N ARG A 18 -13.83 1.07 -3.08
CA ARG A 18 -13.77 1.19 -1.61
C ARG A 18 -14.54 0.08 -0.92
N GLU A 19 -15.73 -0.28 -1.40
CA GLU A 19 -16.53 -1.39 -0.85
C GLU A 19 -15.77 -2.72 -0.92
N ARG A 20 -15.04 -2.98 -2.03
CA ARG A 20 -14.18 -4.16 -2.17
C ARG A 20 -12.98 -4.13 -1.22
N GLU A 21 -12.31 -2.99 -1.10
CA GLU A 21 -11.18 -2.81 -0.19
C GLU A 21 -11.61 -3.03 1.27
N VAL A 22 -12.78 -2.51 1.66
CA VAL A 22 -13.36 -2.71 2.99
C VAL A 22 -13.71 -4.17 3.23
N ASP A 23 -14.24 -4.90 2.24
CA ASP A 23 -14.52 -6.34 2.39
C ASP A 23 -13.23 -7.15 2.56
N VAL A 24 -12.19 -6.83 1.80
CA VAL A 24 -10.87 -7.46 1.95
C VAL A 24 -10.31 -7.19 3.34
N GLU A 25 -10.34 -5.94 3.83
CA GLU A 25 -9.86 -5.60 5.18
C GLU A 25 -10.68 -6.32 6.27
N ARG A 26 -12.00 -6.41 6.12
CA ARG A 26 -12.87 -7.16 7.05
C ARG A 26 -12.55 -8.65 7.05
N ARG A 27 -12.36 -9.26 5.87
CA ARG A 27 -11.96 -10.67 5.74
C ARG A 27 -10.60 -10.90 6.40
N TRP A 28 -9.66 -9.99 6.17
CA TRP A 28 -8.35 -10.01 6.80
C TRP A 28 -8.43 -9.92 8.32
N GLN A 29 -9.25 -9.01 8.85
CA GLN A 29 -9.47 -8.87 10.28
C GLN A 29 -10.04 -10.16 10.88
N LYS A 30 -11.01 -10.78 10.21
CA LYS A 30 -11.58 -12.07 10.60
C LYS A 30 -10.53 -13.19 10.69
N VAL A 31 -9.57 -13.22 9.77
CA VAL A 31 -8.46 -14.18 9.80
C VAL A 31 -7.52 -13.90 10.96
N MET A 32 -7.19 -12.63 11.24
CA MET A 32 -6.35 -12.27 12.38
C MET A 32 -7.02 -12.56 13.74
N ASP A 33 -8.32 -12.31 13.86
CA ASP A 33 -9.08 -12.56 15.08
C ASP A 33 -9.19 -14.05 15.40
N ARG A 34 -9.13 -14.91 14.38
CA ARG A 34 -9.15 -16.39 14.49
C ARG A 34 -7.77 -17.03 14.44
N ASP A 35 -6.68 -16.26 14.59
CA ASP A 35 -5.30 -16.75 14.52
C ASP A 35 -4.99 -17.58 13.24
N GLY A 36 -5.69 -17.27 12.14
CA GLY A 36 -5.56 -17.94 10.85
C GLY A 36 -6.26 -19.29 10.73
N GLU A 37 -7.20 -19.62 11.61
CA GLU A 37 -8.00 -20.84 11.50
C GLU A 37 -8.85 -20.85 10.21
N GLY A 38 -8.66 -21.87 9.36
CA GLY A 38 -9.33 -22.00 8.06
C GLY A 38 -8.73 -21.17 6.92
N ALA A 39 -7.62 -20.47 7.16
CA ALA A 39 -6.86 -19.74 6.15
C ALA A 39 -5.67 -20.57 5.62
N PRO A 40 -5.25 -20.36 4.36
CA PRO A 40 -4.04 -20.97 3.85
C PRO A 40 -2.80 -20.52 4.64
N GLU A 41 -1.77 -21.37 4.72
CA GLU A 41 -0.57 -21.18 5.56
C GLU A 41 0.09 -19.80 5.39
N TRP A 42 0.28 -19.35 4.15
CA TRP A 42 0.86 -18.02 3.85
C TRP A 42 0.04 -16.85 4.42
N LEU A 43 -1.28 -17.01 4.52
CA LEU A 43 -2.19 -16.01 5.06
C LEU A 43 -2.22 -16.06 6.59
N ARG A 44 -2.10 -17.27 7.18
CA ARG A 44 -1.96 -17.45 8.63
C ARG A 44 -0.70 -16.79 9.17
N GLU A 45 0.44 -17.03 8.53
CA GLU A 45 1.71 -16.38 8.90
C GLU A 45 1.63 -14.86 8.79
N ALA A 46 1.05 -14.34 7.70
CA ALA A 46 0.87 -12.91 7.50
C ALA A 46 -0.07 -12.29 8.56
N ALA A 47 -1.15 -12.99 8.91
CA ALA A 47 -2.09 -12.58 9.94
C ALA A 47 -1.44 -12.50 11.33
N LEU A 48 -0.69 -13.54 11.73
CA LEU A 48 0.05 -13.55 13.00
C LEU A 48 1.11 -12.43 13.06
N ARG A 49 1.81 -12.19 11.95
CA ARG A 49 2.82 -11.12 11.85
C ARG A 49 2.20 -9.74 11.95
N LYS A 50 1.06 -9.49 11.29
CA LYS A 50 0.32 -8.22 11.37
C LYS A 50 -0.30 -8.02 12.76
N LYS A 51 -0.84 -9.08 13.39
CA LYS A 51 -1.34 -9.05 14.78
C LYS A 51 -0.22 -8.66 15.74
N ALA A 52 0.95 -9.29 15.65
CA ALA A 52 2.13 -8.96 16.47
C ALA A 52 2.65 -7.52 16.25
N MET A 53 2.55 -6.99 15.02
CA MET A 53 2.87 -5.58 14.75
C MET A 53 1.84 -4.64 15.38
N GLN A 54 0.55 -4.95 15.28
CA GLN A 54 -0.50 -4.14 15.93
C GLN A 54 -0.29 -4.07 17.44
N THR A 55 0.03 -5.19 18.11
CA THR A 55 0.30 -5.19 19.55
C THR A 55 1.48 -4.28 19.92
N LYS A 56 2.54 -4.27 19.10
CA LYS A 56 3.69 -3.37 19.28
C LYS A 56 3.34 -1.90 19.03
N ASP A 57 2.38 -1.63 18.16
CA ASP A 57 1.90 -0.28 17.86
C ASP A 57 0.77 0.18 18.80
N SER A 58 0.23 -0.69 19.66
CA SER A 58 -0.74 -0.34 20.70
C SER A 58 -0.15 0.58 21.76
N ASP A 59 1.11 0.33 22.15
CA ASP A 59 1.84 1.13 23.15
C ASP A 59 2.45 2.41 22.56
N VAL A 60 2.33 2.61 21.25
CA VAL A 60 2.90 3.79 20.57
C VAL A 60 1.85 4.91 20.55
N PRO A 61 2.15 6.08 21.15
CA PRO A 61 1.25 7.21 21.12
C PRO A 61 0.89 7.63 19.68
N PRO A 62 -0.32 8.16 19.42
CA PRO A 62 -0.76 8.54 18.08
C PRO A 62 0.21 9.50 17.37
N TRP A 63 0.73 10.51 18.09
CA TRP A 63 1.71 11.47 17.55
C TRP A 63 3.02 10.81 17.10
N MET A 64 3.44 9.74 17.77
CA MET A 64 4.66 9.01 17.42
C MET A 64 4.47 8.16 16.15
N LYS A 65 3.22 7.75 15.84
CA LYS A 65 2.89 7.11 14.56
C LYS A 65 3.04 8.09 13.40
N GLU A 66 2.59 9.32 13.57
CA GLU A 66 2.76 10.39 12.57
C GLU A 66 4.23 10.70 12.33
N VAL A 67 5.04 10.82 13.39
CA VAL A 67 6.49 11.02 13.28
C VAL A 67 7.16 9.86 12.53
N LYS A 68 6.81 8.61 12.83
CA LYS A 68 7.33 7.43 12.09
C LYS A 68 6.96 7.47 10.61
N LEU A 69 5.74 7.89 10.27
CA LEU A 69 5.29 8.03 8.88
C LEU A 69 6.09 9.10 8.14
N ILE A 70 6.22 10.29 8.74
CA ILE A 70 6.99 11.40 8.17
C ILE A 70 8.44 10.96 7.97
N ASN A 71 9.06 10.34 8.97
CA ASN A 71 10.44 9.86 8.88
C ASN A 71 10.63 8.78 7.80
N LYS A 72 9.66 7.88 7.62
CA LYS A 72 9.68 6.89 6.54
C LYS A 72 9.59 7.53 5.17
N GLU A 73 8.75 8.54 5.01
CA GLU A 73 8.63 9.28 3.75
C GLU A 73 9.88 10.11 3.45
N LEU A 74 10.46 10.75 4.47
CA LEU A 74 11.74 11.43 4.36
C LEU A 74 12.86 10.46 3.96
N ALA A 75 12.96 9.29 4.60
CA ALA A 75 13.94 8.27 4.22
C ALA A 75 13.75 7.80 2.77
N ARG A 76 12.51 7.63 2.31
CA ARG A 76 12.22 7.32 0.90
C ARG A 76 12.70 8.43 -0.03
N LYS A 77 12.41 9.70 0.29
CA LYS A 77 12.84 10.86 -0.49
C LYS A 77 14.36 11.00 -0.52
N ILE A 78 15.03 10.72 0.59
CA ILE A 78 16.51 10.69 0.66
C ILE A 78 17.04 9.57 -0.25
N THR A 79 16.46 8.37 -0.21
CA THR A 79 16.87 7.25 -1.06
C THR A 79 16.65 7.53 -2.55
N GLU A 80 15.55 8.22 -2.88
CA GLU A 80 15.22 8.64 -4.24
C GLU A 80 16.17 9.75 -4.74
N ALA A 81 16.50 10.71 -3.88
CA ALA A 81 17.48 11.75 -4.17
C ALA A 81 18.92 11.21 -4.26
N ASP A 82 19.23 10.13 -3.53
CA ASP A 82 20.52 9.41 -3.58
C ASP A 82 20.62 8.46 -4.80
N GLN A 83 19.51 8.23 -5.52
CA GLN A 83 19.49 7.51 -6.81
C GLN A 83 19.22 8.45 -8.01
N PRO A 84 20.06 9.47 -8.29
CA PRO A 84 19.83 10.34 -9.45
C PRO A 84 20.07 9.65 -10.82
N ASP A 85 20.61 8.42 -10.88
CA ASP A 85 21.17 7.88 -12.15
C ASP A 85 20.67 6.51 -12.65
N ARG A 86 19.59 5.93 -12.11
CA ARG A 86 19.10 4.63 -12.64
C ARG A 86 18.03 4.74 -13.72
N THR A 87 17.26 5.81 -13.74
CA THR A 87 16.18 6.00 -14.72
C THR A 87 16.66 6.63 -16.03
N ASN A 88 17.71 7.46 -15.98
CA ASN A 88 18.36 8.02 -17.17
C ASN A 88 19.30 7.01 -17.87
N ALA A 89 20.00 6.16 -17.12
CA ALA A 89 20.87 5.12 -17.69
C ALA A 89 20.09 4.07 -18.52
N ARG A 90 18.93 3.59 -18.04
CA ARG A 90 18.09 2.64 -18.80
C ARG A 90 17.51 3.22 -20.10
N LYS A 91 17.29 4.53 -20.17
CA LYS A 91 16.85 5.20 -21.41
C LYS A 91 18.01 5.42 -22.39
N ALA A 92 19.23 5.63 -21.89
CA ALA A 92 20.42 5.76 -22.73
C ALA A 92 20.81 4.41 -23.39
N GLU A 93 20.71 3.29 -22.66
CA GLU A 93 21.02 1.96 -23.21
C GLU A 93 19.99 1.46 -24.23
N ALA A 94 18.71 1.80 -24.05
CA ALA A 94 17.65 1.47 -25.02
C ALA A 94 17.76 2.29 -26.33
N GLY A 95 18.45 3.44 -26.31
CA GLY A 95 18.67 4.29 -27.49
C GLY A 95 19.92 3.97 -28.29
N GLN A 96 20.87 3.18 -27.74
CA GLN A 96 22.13 2.82 -28.41
C GLN A 96 22.08 1.49 -29.19
N SER A 97 21.07 0.65 -28.98
CA SER A 97 20.85 -0.60 -29.77
C SER A 97 20.10 -0.40 -31.08
N ALA A 98 19.85 0.85 -31.52
CA ALA A 98 19.13 1.16 -32.76
C ALA A 98 19.95 2.05 -33.73
N LYS A 99 21.28 1.85 -33.77
CA LYS A 99 22.14 2.44 -34.80
C LYS A 99 23.09 1.40 -35.38
#